data_AF-A0A7R9D132-F1
#
_entry.id   AF-A0A7R9D132-F1
#
_cell.length_a   1.000
_cell.length_b   1.000
_cell.length_c   1.000
_cell.angle_alpha   90.00
_cell.angle_beta   90.00
_cell.angle_gamma   90.00
#
_symmetry.space_group_name_H-M   'P 1'
#
loop_
_entity.id
_entity.type
_entity.pdbx_description
1 polymer ?
#
loop_
_entity_poly.entity_id
_entity_poly.type
_entity_poly.pdbx_seq_one_letter_code
_entity_poly.pdbx_strand_id
1 'polypeptide(L)'
;MLKEQKETAGGNELGGPLRYPHSCILWLQCDQEVLDHRLVSRVDTMLKQGLVQELINFHQLYNKDRLSIGAPHDYTTGIFQSIGFKEFHDFLMLNEEERESPEGKRLFQRGLEEMKLATRRYARKQLKWIRNRFLRRPNRPVPNVYGLDGTDPSQWDEKVLNRALSIVDSFMKGETPSIEPLSLENSLNNANNSEFCTVCRRVFIGRLQLEAHLNSKKHQKMERRVALAAPEQGVNLILK
;
A
#
# COMPACT_ATOMS: atom_id res chain seq x y z
N MET A 1 3.56 29.43 -4.47
CA MET A 1 4.06 28.04 -4.54
C MET A 1 3.13 27.06 -5.26
N LEU A 2 1.99 26.62 -4.69
CA LEU A 2 1.18 25.57 -5.36
C LEU A 2 0.41 26.11 -6.57
N LYS A 3 -0.12 27.33 -6.49
CA LYS A 3 -0.85 27.98 -7.58
C LYS A 3 0.05 28.24 -8.80
N GLU A 4 1.24 28.80 -8.56
CA GLU A 4 2.29 28.99 -9.58
C GLU A 4 2.72 27.67 -10.24
N GLN A 5 2.84 26.58 -9.46
CA GLN A 5 3.17 25.26 -10.02
C GLN A 5 2.07 24.75 -10.97
N LYS A 6 0.80 24.98 -10.66
CA LYS A 6 -0.33 24.60 -11.54
C LYS A 6 -0.36 25.41 -12.83
N GLU A 7 0.05 26.68 -12.76
CA GLU A 7 0.08 27.62 -13.89
C GLU A 7 1.30 27.42 -14.81
N THR A 8 2.27 26.59 -14.40
CA THR A 8 3.46 26.26 -15.22
C THR A 8 3.10 25.31 -16.36
N ALA A 9 3.74 25.43 -17.53
CA ALA A 9 3.52 24.54 -18.67
C ALA A 9 3.74 23.06 -18.29
N GLY A 10 2.72 22.22 -18.52
CA GLY A 10 2.69 20.82 -18.09
C GLY A 10 2.22 20.59 -16.64
N GLY A 11 1.80 21.65 -15.94
CA GLY A 11 1.09 21.58 -14.67
C GLY A 11 -0.36 21.12 -14.83
N ASN A 12 -0.97 20.68 -13.73
CA ASN A 12 -2.33 20.18 -13.67
C ASN A 12 -3.02 20.57 -12.34
N GLU A 13 -4.26 20.11 -12.12
CA GLU A 13 -5.01 20.36 -10.87
C GLU A 13 -4.31 19.87 -9.59
N LEU A 14 -3.36 18.94 -9.71
CA LEU A 14 -2.67 18.28 -8.59
C LEU A 14 -1.26 18.84 -8.32
N GLY A 15 -0.67 19.61 -9.23
CA GLY A 15 0.67 20.17 -9.08
C GLY A 15 1.34 20.54 -10.41
N GLY A 16 2.63 20.83 -10.36
CA GLY A 16 3.43 21.19 -11.54
C GLY A 16 3.89 20.01 -12.39
N PRO A 17 4.64 20.28 -13.47
CA PRO A 17 5.18 19.26 -14.37
C PRO A 17 6.20 18.33 -13.68
N LEU A 18 6.65 17.30 -14.40
CA LEU A 18 7.77 16.47 -13.95
C LEU A 18 9.03 17.33 -13.77
N ARG A 19 9.70 17.19 -12.62
CA ARG A 19 10.99 17.83 -12.36
C ARG A 19 12.06 17.41 -13.38
N TYR A 20 12.02 16.15 -13.82
CA TYR A 20 12.92 15.57 -14.81
C TYR A 20 12.09 15.04 -16.00
N PRO A 21 11.99 15.80 -17.10
CA PRO A 21 11.18 15.43 -18.26
C PRO A 21 11.67 14.15 -18.94
N HIS A 22 12.99 13.96 -18.99
CA HIS A 22 13.63 12.74 -19.51
C HIS A 22 13.79 11.74 -18.37
N SER A 23 12.68 11.18 -17.88
CA SER A 23 12.69 10.05 -16.95
C SER A 23 11.79 8.93 -17.45
N CYS A 24 12.15 7.70 -17.11
CA CYS A 24 11.32 6.52 -17.33
C CYS A 24 11.33 5.64 -16.08
N ILE A 25 10.35 4.75 -15.98
CA ILE A 25 10.22 3.78 -14.89
C ILE A 25 10.31 2.39 -15.50
N LEU A 26 11.30 1.61 -15.07
CA LEU A 26 11.34 0.18 -15.32
C LEU A 26 10.61 -0.53 -14.18
N TRP A 27 9.50 -1.19 -14.51
CA TRP A 27 8.69 -1.88 -13.52
C TRP A 27 8.81 -3.40 -13.68
N LEU A 28 9.53 -4.01 -12.75
CA LEU A 28 9.59 -5.46 -12.57
C LEU A 28 8.22 -6.00 -12.12
N GLN A 29 7.60 -6.77 -13.00
CA GLN A 29 6.32 -7.43 -12.79
C GLN A 29 6.52 -8.91 -12.52
N CYS A 30 5.60 -9.51 -11.79
CA CYS A 30 5.59 -10.93 -11.49
C CYS A 30 4.13 -11.33 -11.31
N ASP A 31 3.77 -12.52 -11.80
CA ASP A 31 2.48 -13.12 -11.47
C ASP A 31 2.25 -13.16 -9.95
N GLN A 32 1.01 -12.89 -9.54
CA GLN A 32 0.69 -12.69 -8.12
C GLN A 32 0.83 -13.99 -7.31
N GLU A 33 0.48 -15.14 -7.88
CA GLU A 33 0.58 -16.42 -7.19
C GLU A 33 2.03 -16.88 -7.08
N VAL A 34 2.79 -16.72 -8.17
CA VAL A 34 4.23 -16.98 -8.20
C VAL A 34 4.97 -16.09 -7.20
N LEU A 35 4.64 -14.80 -7.15
CA LEU A 35 5.21 -13.86 -6.19
C LEU A 35 4.85 -14.24 -4.75
N ASP A 36 3.59 -14.58 -4.48
CA ASP A 36 3.16 -14.97 -3.13
C ASP A 36 3.92 -16.22 -2.64
N HIS A 37 4.10 -17.22 -3.50
CA HIS A 37 4.91 -18.40 -3.17
C HIS A 37 6.36 -18.04 -2.87
N ARG A 38 7.00 -17.24 -3.74
CA ARG A 38 8.39 -16.79 -3.55
C ARG A 38 8.58 -16.00 -2.27
N LEU A 39 7.63 -15.12 -1.93
CA LEU A 39 7.69 -14.33 -0.70
C LEU A 39 7.65 -15.22 0.54
N VAL A 40 6.82 -16.27 0.53
CA VAL A 40 6.79 -17.26 1.63
C VAL A 40 8.10 -18.02 1.72
N SER A 41 8.58 -18.59 0.60
CA SER A 41 9.85 -19.33 0.58
C SER A 41 11.03 -18.45 0.99
N ARG A 42 11.02 -17.17 0.62
CA ARG A 42 12.06 -16.21 1.03
C ARG A 42 12.07 -16.02 2.54
N VAL A 43 10.92 -15.94 3.20
CA VAL A 43 10.87 -15.84 4.67
C VAL A 43 11.44 -17.10 5.31
N ASP A 44 11.14 -18.29 4.77
CA ASP A 44 11.72 -19.53 5.28
C ASP A 44 13.25 -19.57 5.08
N THR A 45 13.77 -19.05 3.96
CA THR A 45 15.21 -18.88 3.75
C THR A 45 15.82 -17.87 4.72
N MET A 46 15.14 -16.75 5.00
CA MET A 46 15.61 -15.75 5.97
C MET A 46 15.77 -16.38 7.37
N LEU A 47 14.86 -17.26 7.78
CA LEU A 47 15.01 -18.01 9.03
C LEU A 47 16.29 -18.86 9.05
N LYS A 48 16.53 -19.62 7.98
CA LYS A 48 17.74 -20.46 7.83
C LYS A 48 19.02 -19.62 7.83
N GLN A 49 18.94 -18.37 7.40
CA GLN A 49 20.05 -17.42 7.36
C GLN A 49 20.26 -16.65 8.67
N GLY A 50 19.47 -16.93 9.72
CA GLY A 50 19.70 -16.36 11.05
C GLY A 50 18.80 -15.18 11.42
N LEU A 51 17.67 -14.97 10.74
CA LEU A 51 16.70 -13.90 11.05
C LEU A 51 16.38 -13.81 12.56
N VAL A 52 16.20 -14.95 13.24
CA VAL A 52 15.84 -14.97 14.66
C VAL A 52 16.93 -14.34 15.52
N GLN A 53 18.20 -14.66 15.22
CA GLN A 53 19.34 -14.10 15.94
C GLN A 53 19.46 -12.60 15.69
N GLU A 54 19.25 -12.16 14.44
CA GLU A 54 19.24 -10.73 14.10
C GLU A 54 18.17 -9.97 14.90
N LEU A 55 16.95 -10.52 14.99
CA LEU A 55 15.85 -9.91 15.74
C LEU A 55 16.13 -9.84 17.24
N ILE A 56 16.70 -10.91 17.83
CA ILE A 56 17.07 -10.94 19.26
C ILE A 56 18.15 -9.89 19.53
N ASN A 57 19.21 -9.86 18.74
CA ASN A 57 20.32 -8.91 18.90
C ASN A 57 19.83 -7.47 18.77
N PHE A 58 19.00 -7.20 17.75
CA PHE A 58 18.42 -5.89 17.53
C PHE A 58 17.50 -5.47 18.68
N HIS A 59 16.65 -6.38 19.18
CA HIS A 59 15.77 -6.11 20.32
C HIS A 59 16.54 -5.81 21.61
N GLN A 60 17.61 -6.55 21.89
CA GLN A 60 18.47 -6.32 23.06
C GLN A 60 19.15 -4.96 22.99
N LEU A 61 19.73 -4.60 21.85
CA LEU A 61 20.36 -3.30 21.64
C LEU A 61 19.34 -2.17 21.79
N TYR A 62 18.18 -2.29 21.13
CA TYR A 62 17.10 -1.31 21.22
C TYR A 62 16.59 -1.13 22.65
N ASN A 63 16.35 -2.22 23.39
CA ASN A 63 15.86 -2.12 24.76
C ASN A 63 16.89 -1.48 25.69
N LYS A 64 18.17 -1.77 25.51
CA LYS A 64 19.25 -1.13 26.27
C LYS A 64 19.22 0.40 26.08
N ASP A 65 19.14 0.85 24.83
CA ASP A 65 19.09 2.27 24.48
C ASP A 65 17.78 2.91 24.99
N ARG A 66 16.63 2.28 24.74
CA ARG A 66 15.31 2.75 25.17
C ARG A 66 15.22 2.91 26.69
N LEU A 67 15.70 1.93 27.46
CA LEU A 67 15.69 1.98 28.92
C LEU A 67 16.61 3.08 29.44
N SER A 68 17.75 3.33 28.79
CA SER A 68 18.67 4.41 29.17
C SER A 68 18.06 5.81 29.04
N ILE A 69 17.10 6.00 28.14
CA ILE A 69 16.43 7.30 27.87
C ILE A 69 14.99 7.36 28.39
N GLY A 70 14.50 6.31 29.06
CA GLY A 70 13.16 6.27 29.65
C GLY A 70 11.99 6.32 28.64
N ALA A 71 12.23 5.97 27.37
CA ALA A 71 11.22 6.10 26.31
C ALA A 71 10.21 4.93 26.29
N PRO A 72 8.92 5.17 25.96
CA PRO A 72 7.96 4.11 25.74
C PRO A 72 8.28 3.30 24.47
N HIS A 73 7.71 2.11 24.35
CA HIS A 73 7.80 1.32 23.11
C HIS A 73 6.98 2.02 22.01
N ASP A 74 7.64 2.49 20.94
CA ASP A 74 6.98 3.07 19.77
C ASP A 74 7.35 2.31 18.49
N TYR A 75 6.46 1.42 18.06
CA TYR A 75 6.61 0.65 16.82
C TYR A 75 6.08 1.40 15.59
N THR A 76 5.68 2.66 15.73
CA THR A 76 5.07 3.45 14.65
C THR A 76 6.07 4.36 13.95
N THR A 77 7.34 4.33 14.30
CA THR A 77 8.36 5.24 13.75
C THR A 77 9.63 4.50 13.32
N GLY A 78 10.31 5.08 12.32
CA GLY A 78 11.63 4.61 11.87
C GLY A 78 11.71 3.13 11.48
N ILE A 79 12.81 2.49 11.87
CA ILE A 79 13.11 1.09 11.58
C ILE A 79 12.07 0.12 12.18
N PHE A 80 11.34 0.52 13.21
CA PHE A 80 10.33 -0.31 13.89
C PHE A 80 9.07 -0.55 13.06
N GLN A 81 8.85 0.22 11.98
CA GLN A 81 7.79 -0.04 11.02
C GLN A 81 8.07 -1.23 10.09
N SER A 82 9.31 -1.73 10.08
CA SER A 82 9.75 -2.82 9.20
C SER A 82 8.98 -4.12 9.48
N ILE A 83 8.66 -4.84 8.41
CA ILE A 83 8.03 -6.17 8.50
C ILE A 83 9.08 -7.16 8.96
N GLY A 84 8.78 -7.92 10.02
CA GLY A 84 9.67 -8.90 10.62
C GLY A 84 10.08 -8.56 12.05
N PHE A 85 9.87 -7.33 12.53
CA PHE A 85 10.19 -6.98 13.92
C PHE A 85 8.94 -7.00 14.81
N LYS A 86 7.94 -6.18 14.48
CA LYS A 86 6.70 -6.07 15.26
C LYS A 86 5.91 -7.38 15.32
N GLU A 87 5.99 -8.21 14.27
CA GLU A 87 5.34 -9.52 14.23
C GLU A 87 5.94 -10.49 15.27
N PHE A 88 7.20 -10.29 15.65
CA PHE A 88 7.88 -11.09 16.67
C PHE A 88 7.94 -10.40 18.05
N HIS A 89 7.24 -9.28 18.24
CA HIS A 89 7.32 -8.48 19.48
C HIS A 89 7.15 -9.35 20.74
N ASP A 90 6.02 -10.07 20.83
CA ASP A 90 5.70 -10.88 22.00
C ASP A 90 6.74 -11.98 22.25
N PHE A 91 7.32 -12.57 21.20
CA PHE A 91 8.40 -13.55 21.31
C PHE A 91 9.71 -12.91 21.80
N LEU A 92 10.04 -11.72 21.31
CA LEU A 92 11.27 -11.02 21.66
C LEU A 92 11.27 -10.49 23.10
N MET A 93 10.09 -10.22 23.65
CA MET A 93 9.90 -9.80 25.04
C MET A 93 10.14 -10.93 26.06
N LEU A 94 10.09 -12.19 25.64
CA LEU A 94 10.40 -13.33 26.50
C LEU A 94 11.88 -13.40 26.83
N ASN A 95 12.21 -13.93 28.00
CA ASN A 95 13.58 -14.30 28.37
C ASN A 95 14.02 -15.60 27.63
N GLU A 96 15.29 -15.97 27.76
CA GLU A 96 15.85 -17.12 27.03
C GLU A 96 15.17 -18.45 27.37
N GLU A 97 14.84 -18.70 28.63
CA GLU A 97 14.16 -19.93 29.07
C GLU A 97 12.71 -19.99 28.55
N GLU A 98 12.00 -18.87 28.61
CA GLU A 98 10.63 -18.74 28.14
C GLU A 98 10.51 -18.91 26.62
N ARG A 99 11.51 -18.51 25.84
CA ARG A 99 11.53 -18.72 24.38
C ARG A 99 11.56 -20.19 24.00
N GLU A 100 12.23 -21.03 24.80
CA GLU A 100 12.29 -22.48 24.57
C GLU A 100 11.04 -23.23 25.04
N SER A 101 10.20 -22.56 25.85
CA SER A 101 8.94 -23.12 26.32
C SER A 101 7.95 -23.39 25.15
N PRO A 102 6.92 -24.24 25.38
CA PRO A 102 5.85 -24.44 24.40
C PRO A 102 5.17 -23.13 23.98
N GLU A 103 5.06 -22.16 24.91
CA GLU A 103 4.48 -20.85 24.63
C GLU A 103 5.40 -20.00 23.76
N GLY A 104 6.71 -19.99 24.04
CA GLY A 104 7.70 -19.28 23.23
C GLY A 104 7.71 -19.78 21.77
N LYS A 105 7.68 -21.11 21.57
CA LYS A 105 7.56 -21.73 20.25
C LYS A 105 6.25 -21.37 19.54
N ARG A 106 5.15 -21.27 20.29
CA ARG A 106 3.84 -20.83 19.77
C ARG A 106 3.88 -19.38 19.28
N LEU A 107 4.43 -18.47 20.09
CA LEU A 107 4.56 -17.05 19.76
C LEU A 107 5.50 -16.83 18.58
N PHE A 108 6.60 -17.58 18.52
CA PHE A 108 7.50 -17.59 17.38
C PHE A 108 6.78 -17.99 16.08
N GLN A 109 6.05 -19.12 16.10
CA GLN A 109 5.32 -19.58 14.93
C GLN A 109 4.23 -18.59 14.49
N ARG A 110 3.55 -17.95 15.46
CA ARG A 110 2.58 -16.89 15.16
C ARG A 110 3.24 -15.71 14.47
N GLY A 111 4.37 -15.21 15.00
CA GLY A 111 5.11 -14.11 14.40
C GLY A 111 5.61 -14.41 12.99
N LEU A 112 6.03 -15.65 12.75
CA LEU A 112 6.43 -16.11 11.42
C LEU A 112 5.27 -16.05 10.40
N GLU A 113 4.10 -16.56 10.78
CA GLU A 113 2.92 -16.54 9.90
C GLU A 113 2.41 -15.11 9.67
N GLU A 114 2.45 -14.27 10.71
CA GLU A 114 2.14 -12.84 10.59
C GLU A 114 3.11 -12.13 9.65
N MET A 115 4.41 -12.42 9.73
CA MET A 115 5.43 -11.85 8.85
C MET A 115 5.19 -12.25 7.39
N LYS A 116 4.90 -13.55 7.13
CA LYS A 116 4.53 -14.04 5.79
C LYS A 116 3.30 -13.31 5.25
N LEU A 117 2.27 -13.17 6.09
CA LEU A 117 1.04 -12.46 5.73
C LEU A 117 1.27 -10.97 5.45
N ALA A 118 2.01 -10.28 6.32
CA ALA A 118 2.37 -8.87 6.19
C ALA A 118 3.16 -8.63 4.90
N THR A 119 4.12 -9.51 4.57
CA THR A 119 4.93 -9.45 3.35
C THR A 119 4.06 -9.54 2.09
N ARG A 120 3.13 -10.50 2.02
CA ARG A 120 2.18 -10.60 0.90
C ARG A 120 1.27 -9.38 0.79
N ARG A 121 0.74 -8.89 1.93
CA ARG A 121 -0.08 -7.66 1.96
C ARG A 121 0.69 -6.44 1.47
N TYR A 122 1.96 -6.34 1.83
CA TYR A 122 2.82 -5.25 1.39
C TYR A 122 3.05 -5.28 -0.11
N ALA A 123 3.37 -6.45 -0.69
CA ALA A 123 3.51 -6.61 -2.14
C ALA A 123 2.23 -6.17 -2.89
N ARG A 124 1.05 -6.60 -2.43
CA ARG A 124 -0.23 -6.16 -3.01
C ARG A 124 -0.47 -4.65 -2.87
N LYS A 125 -0.07 -4.06 -1.74
CA LYS A 125 -0.15 -2.61 -1.51
C LYS A 125 0.76 -1.85 -2.47
N GLN A 126 1.99 -2.35 -2.70
CA GLN A 126 2.91 -1.78 -3.69
C GLN A 126 2.32 -1.84 -5.10
N LEU A 127 1.81 -3.00 -5.52
CA LEU A 127 1.15 -3.17 -6.82
C LEU A 127 -0.01 -2.17 -7.00
N LYS A 128 -0.90 -2.08 -6.00
CA LYS A 128 -2.01 -1.12 -5.98
C LYS A 128 -1.51 0.32 -6.05
N TRP A 129 -0.45 0.66 -5.33
CA TRP A 129 0.13 2.00 -5.34
C TRP A 129 0.72 2.35 -6.70
N ILE A 130 1.54 1.47 -7.30
CA ILE A 130 2.13 1.67 -8.63
C ILE A 130 1.04 1.89 -9.68
N ARG A 131 0.06 0.99 -9.77
CA ARG A 131 -1.06 1.12 -10.74
C ARG A 131 -1.85 2.40 -10.53
N ASN A 132 -2.22 2.71 -9.28
CA ASN A 132 -3.00 3.92 -8.99
C ASN A 132 -2.20 5.22 -9.17
N ARG A 133 -0.88 5.19 -8.99
CA ARG A 133 -0.01 6.36 -9.07
C ARG A 133 0.36 6.68 -10.51
N PHE A 134 0.68 5.65 -11.30
CA PHE A 134 1.26 5.81 -12.63
C PHE A 134 0.30 5.43 -13.77
N LEU A 135 -0.59 4.46 -13.59
CA LEU A 135 -1.42 3.95 -14.69
C LEU A 135 -2.87 4.44 -14.67
N ARG A 136 -3.42 4.82 -13.50
CA ARG A 136 -4.85 5.19 -13.36
C ARG A 136 -5.12 6.67 -13.16
N ARG A 137 -4.15 7.54 -13.47
CA ARG A 137 -4.29 8.99 -13.33
C ARG A 137 -3.93 9.69 -14.64
N PRO A 138 -4.83 9.74 -15.62
CA PRO A 138 -4.54 10.31 -16.94
C PRO A 138 -4.16 11.79 -16.87
N ASN A 139 -4.75 12.53 -15.93
CA ASN A 139 -4.50 13.97 -15.78
C ASN A 139 -3.18 14.27 -15.07
N ARG A 140 -2.35 13.27 -14.71
CA ARG A 140 -1.09 13.47 -14.00
C ARG A 140 0.11 13.31 -14.93
N PRO A 141 1.04 14.28 -15.00
CA PRO A 141 2.29 14.07 -15.69
C PRO A 141 3.09 13.01 -14.90
N VAL A 142 3.25 11.84 -15.52
CA VAL A 142 4.00 10.71 -14.98
C VAL A 142 4.99 10.23 -16.03
N PRO A 143 6.18 9.73 -15.63
CA PRO A 143 7.12 9.16 -16.58
C PRO A 143 6.52 7.92 -17.25
N ASN A 144 6.98 7.61 -18.47
CA ASN A 144 6.63 6.36 -19.14
C ASN A 144 7.04 5.16 -18.27
N VAL A 145 6.13 4.20 -18.12
CA VAL A 145 6.36 2.98 -17.33
C VAL A 145 6.52 1.80 -18.28
N TYR A 146 7.64 1.09 -18.21
CA TYR A 146 7.90 -0.09 -19.02
C TYR A 146 7.80 -1.35 -18.15
N GLY A 147 6.92 -2.28 -18.53
CA GLY A 147 6.75 -3.55 -17.82
C GLY A 147 7.83 -4.56 -18.21
N LEU A 148 8.43 -5.21 -17.21
CA LEU A 148 9.43 -6.26 -17.37
C LEU A 148 8.95 -7.51 -16.63
N ASP A 149 8.72 -8.61 -17.34
CA ASP A 149 8.16 -9.83 -16.78
C ASP A 149 9.24 -10.69 -16.11
N GLY A 150 9.33 -10.59 -14.78
CA GLY A 150 10.20 -11.41 -13.93
C GLY A 150 9.50 -12.64 -13.34
N THR A 151 8.39 -13.08 -13.93
CA THR A 151 7.63 -14.24 -13.42
C THR A 151 8.44 -15.52 -13.48
N ASP A 152 9.24 -15.75 -14.51
CA ASP A 152 10.10 -16.93 -14.63
C ASP A 152 11.59 -16.52 -14.55
N PRO A 153 12.37 -16.97 -13.54
CA PRO A 153 13.77 -16.58 -13.40
C PRO A 153 14.63 -17.18 -14.51
N SER A 154 14.21 -18.30 -15.12
CA SER A 154 14.94 -18.90 -16.24
C SER A 154 14.90 -18.03 -17.50
N GLN A 155 13.90 -17.14 -17.59
CA GLN A 155 13.72 -16.20 -18.70
C GLN A 155 14.20 -14.78 -18.34
N TRP A 156 14.93 -14.62 -17.23
CA TRP A 156 15.35 -13.31 -16.73
C TRP A 156 16.13 -12.50 -17.77
N ASP A 157 17.11 -13.12 -18.42
CA ASP A 157 17.98 -12.42 -19.35
C ASP A 157 17.19 -11.85 -20.54
N GLU A 158 16.27 -12.64 -21.09
CA GLU A 158 15.43 -12.24 -22.22
C GLU A 158 14.32 -11.26 -21.81
N LYS A 159 13.52 -11.60 -20.79
CA LYS A 159 12.29 -10.87 -20.44
C LYS A 159 12.50 -9.68 -19.51
N VAL A 160 13.67 -9.57 -18.89
CA VAL A 160 13.96 -8.49 -17.95
C VAL A 160 15.23 -7.75 -18.36
N LEU A 161 16.39 -8.40 -18.32
CA LEU A 161 17.69 -7.73 -18.45
C LEU A 161 17.86 -7.09 -19.83
N ASN A 162 17.78 -7.87 -20.91
CA ASN A 162 18.01 -7.38 -22.27
C ASN A 162 16.98 -6.33 -22.68
N ARG A 163 15.71 -6.51 -22.26
CA ARG A 163 14.64 -5.52 -22.47
C ARG A 163 14.92 -4.22 -21.73
N ALA A 164 15.33 -4.28 -20.47
CA ALA A 164 15.71 -3.11 -19.68
C ALA A 164 16.89 -2.36 -20.30
N LEU A 165 17.94 -3.09 -20.70
CA LEU A 165 19.11 -2.51 -21.35
C LEU A 165 18.75 -1.81 -22.66
N SER A 166 17.91 -2.44 -23.49
CA SER A 166 17.43 -1.83 -24.73
C SER A 166 16.65 -0.54 -24.48
N ILE A 167 15.77 -0.51 -23.47
CA ILE A 167 15.03 0.70 -23.09
C ILE A 167 16.00 1.80 -22.65
N VAL A 168 16.93 1.48 -21.76
CA VAL A 168 17.91 2.44 -21.23
C VAL A 168 18.80 2.98 -22.34
N ASP A 169 19.31 2.13 -23.24
CA ASP A 169 20.17 2.55 -24.35
C ASP A 169 19.46 3.54 -25.28
N SER A 170 18.23 3.24 -25.71
CA SER A 170 17.42 4.19 -26.49
C SER A 170 17.20 5.50 -25.72
N PHE A 171 16.88 5.41 -24.43
CA PHE A 171 16.63 6.59 -23.60
C PHE A 171 17.88 7.48 -23.43
N MET A 172 19.06 6.87 -23.30
CA MET A 172 20.36 7.56 -23.20
C MET A 172 20.74 8.24 -24.53
N LYS A 173 20.32 7.69 -25.66
CA LYS A 173 20.51 8.29 -27.00
C LYS A 173 19.48 9.35 -27.37
N GLY A 174 18.44 9.54 -26.54
CA GLY A 174 17.32 10.42 -26.86
C GLY A 174 16.35 9.85 -27.90
N GLU A 175 16.45 8.53 -28.15
CA GLU A 175 15.59 7.80 -29.08
C GLU A 175 14.36 7.24 -28.35
N THR A 176 13.31 6.92 -29.12
CA THR A 176 12.14 6.23 -28.56
C THR A 176 12.44 4.74 -28.48
N PRO A 177 12.31 4.09 -27.30
CA PRO A 177 12.48 2.65 -27.19
C PRO A 177 11.52 1.89 -28.11
N SER A 178 11.99 0.80 -28.70
CA SER A 178 11.15 -0.11 -29.51
C SER A 178 10.09 -0.83 -28.69
N ILE A 179 10.35 -1.00 -27.39
CA ILE A 179 9.40 -1.56 -26.43
C ILE A 179 8.42 -0.46 -26.04
N GLU A 180 7.12 -0.72 -26.20
CA GLU A 180 6.09 0.24 -25.80
C GLU A 180 5.93 0.33 -24.28
N PRO A 181 5.65 1.53 -23.74
CA PRO A 181 5.28 1.68 -22.35
C PRO A 181 3.90 1.08 -22.07
N LEU A 182 3.66 0.73 -20.81
CA LEU A 182 2.36 0.27 -20.32
C LEU A 182 1.30 1.35 -20.54
N SER A 183 0.17 0.92 -21.09
CA SER A 183 -0.98 1.77 -21.31
C SER A 183 -1.61 2.24 -19.99
N LEU A 184 -2.21 3.42 -20.02
CA LEU A 184 -3.05 3.90 -18.93
C LEU A 184 -4.26 2.97 -18.77
N GLU A 185 -4.57 2.64 -17.52
CA GLU A 185 -5.79 1.92 -17.18
C GLU A 185 -6.94 2.91 -17.04
N ASN A 186 -8.14 2.50 -17.48
CA ASN A 186 -9.36 3.28 -17.28
C ASN A 186 -9.48 3.67 -15.81
N SER A 187 -9.37 4.97 -15.54
CA SER A 187 -9.57 5.51 -14.20
C SER A 187 -11.05 5.37 -13.86
N LEU A 188 -11.35 4.77 -12.71
CA LEU A 188 -12.65 4.98 -12.07
C LEU A 188 -12.65 6.43 -11.58
N ASN A 189 -12.95 7.35 -12.50
CA ASN A 189 -13.09 8.78 -12.26
C ASN A 189 -14.10 9.00 -11.14
N ASN A 190 -13.61 9.18 -9.92
CA ASN A 190 -14.44 9.56 -8.77
C ASN A 190 -13.65 10.28 -7.67
N ALA A 191 -12.39 10.64 -7.89
CA ALA A 191 -11.49 10.96 -6.78
C ALA A 191 -11.54 12.42 -6.26
N ASN A 192 -12.29 13.33 -6.90
CA ASN A 192 -12.16 14.77 -6.58
C ASN A 192 -13.43 15.42 -5.98
N ASN A 193 -14.59 14.76 -5.97
CA ASN A 193 -15.79 15.29 -5.32
C ASN A 193 -15.98 14.65 -3.94
N SER A 194 -16.00 15.46 -2.90
CA SER A 194 -16.47 15.06 -1.58
C SER A 194 -17.99 15.10 -1.55
N GLU A 195 -18.61 13.97 -1.28
CA GLU A 195 -20.05 13.82 -1.17
C GLU A 195 -20.41 13.60 0.31
N PHE A 196 -21.54 14.13 0.78
CA PHE A 196 -21.92 14.04 2.19
C PHE A 196 -23.22 13.25 2.36
N CYS A 197 -23.18 12.23 3.21
CA CYS A 197 -24.37 11.54 3.67
C CYS A 197 -24.93 12.26 4.90
N THR A 198 -26.10 12.87 4.77
CA THR A 198 -26.78 13.62 5.85
C THR A 198 -27.28 12.71 6.97
N VAL A 199 -27.75 11.50 6.65
CA VAL A 199 -28.26 10.53 7.63
C VAL A 199 -27.16 10.00 8.54
N CYS A 200 -26.02 9.61 7.98
CA CYS A 200 -24.89 9.09 8.73
C CYS A 200 -23.89 10.16 9.17
N ARG A 201 -24.08 11.41 8.74
CA ARG A 201 -23.18 12.56 8.94
C ARG A 201 -21.73 12.22 8.60
N ARG A 202 -21.51 11.64 7.42
CA ARG A 202 -20.19 11.19 6.96
C ARG A 202 -19.89 11.71 5.56
N VAL A 203 -18.65 12.14 5.37
CA VAL A 203 -18.09 12.54 4.08
C VAL A 203 -17.54 11.29 3.38
N PHE A 204 -17.83 11.17 2.09
CA PHE A 204 -17.34 10.15 1.18
C PHE A 204 -16.57 10.83 0.05
N ILE A 205 -15.47 10.23 -0.40
CA ILE A 205 -14.70 10.76 -1.53
C ILE A 205 -15.13 10.00 -2.78
N GLY A 206 -15.95 10.63 -3.60
CA GLY A 206 -16.47 10.10 -4.84
C GLY A 206 -17.84 9.45 -4.74
N ARG A 207 -18.58 9.53 -5.85
CA ARG A 207 -19.97 9.06 -5.96
C ARG A 207 -20.10 7.55 -5.74
N LEU A 208 -19.17 6.75 -6.26
CA LEU A 208 -19.18 5.29 -6.06
C LEU A 208 -19.11 4.90 -4.58
N GLN A 209 -18.31 5.62 -3.76
CA GLN A 209 -18.21 5.34 -2.33
C GLN A 209 -19.49 5.73 -1.60
N LEU A 210 -20.10 6.86 -1.98
CA LEU A 210 -21.40 7.25 -1.45
C LEU A 210 -22.46 6.21 -1.83
N GLU A 211 -22.56 5.79 -3.10
CA GLU A 211 -23.54 4.79 -3.55
C GLU A 211 -23.37 3.45 -2.83
N ALA A 212 -22.14 2.96 -2.69
CA ALA A 212 -21.86 1.76 -1.90
C ALA A 212 -22.25 1.93 -0.42
N HIS A 213 -22.06 3.13 0.15
CA HIS A 213 -22.49 3.45 1.50
C HIS A 213 -24.02 3.46 1.62
N LEU A 214 -24.74 4.14 0.72
CA LEU A 214 -26.20 4.23 0.71
C LEU A 214 -26.84 2.84 0.61
N ASN A 215 -26.24 1.96 -0.20
CA ASN A 215 -26.68 0.57 -0.35
C ASN A 215 -26.25 -0.36 0.81
N SER A 216 -25.49 0.13 1.78
CA SER A 216 -24.98 -0.70 2.88
C SER A 216 -26.02 -0.92 3.97
N LYS A 217 -26.02 -2.13 4.57
CA LYS A 217 -26.88 -2.46 5.74
C LYS A 217 -26.71 -1.46 6.90
N LYS A 218 -25.51 -0.88 7.06
CA LYS A 218 -25.23 0.12 8.10
C LYS A 218 -26.01 1.41 7.85
N HIS A 219 -26.10 1.86 6.60
CA HIS A 219 -26.85 3.06 6.24
C HIS A 219 -28.35 2.85 6.44
N GLN A 220 -28.90 1.77 5.88
CA GLN A 220 -30.32 1.40 6.04
C GLN A 220 -30.76 1.31 7.52
N LYS A 221 -29.90 0.79 8.40
CA LYS A 221 -30.16 0.74 9.84
C LYS A 221 -30.22 2.14 10.47
N MET A 222 -29.36 3.05 10.02
CA MET A 222 -29.35 4.43 10.51
C MET A 222 -30.57 5.21 10.02
N GLU A 223 -30.97 5.04 8.76
CA GLU A 223 -32.20 5.64 8.21
C GLU A 223 -33.43 5.25 9.04
N ARG A 224 -33.60 3.95 9.32
CA ARG A 224 -34.70 3.47 10.19
C ARG A 224 -34.66 4.09 11.57
N ARG A 225 -33.46 4.24 12.17
CA ARG A 225 -33.30 4.87 13.48
C ARG A 225 -33.67 6.35 13.48
N VAL A 226 -33.30 7.07 12.42
CA VAL A 226 -33.65 8.49 12.26
C VAL A 226 -35.16 8.66 12.04
N ALA A 227 -35.78 7.80 11.22
CA ALA A 227 -37.22 7.80 11.00
C ALA A 227 -38.03 7.56 12.28
N LEU A 228 -37.59 6.62 13.13
CA LEU A 228 -38.23 6.34 14.42
C LEU A 228 -38.04 7.45 15.47
N ALA A 229 -37.08 8.35 15.27
CA ALA A 229 -36.77 9.45 16.19
C ALA A 229 -37.33 10.80 15.72
N ALA A 230 -37.97 10.86 14.54
CA ALA A 230 -38.61 12.06 14.04
C ALA A 230 -39.99 12.24 14.72
N PRO A 231 -40.27 13.36 15.41
CA PRO A 231 -41.60 13.62 15.95
C PRO A 231 -42.60 13.83 14.81
N GLU A 232 -43.79 13.24 14.93
CA GLU A 232 -44.87 13.41 13.96
C GLU A 232 -45.14 14.90 13.74
N GLN A 233 -44.85 15.41 12.53
CA GLN A 233 -45.38 16.70 12.11
C GLN A 233 -46.88 16.50 11.85
N GLY A 234 -47.67 16.79 12.88
CA GLY A 234 -49.13 16.88 12.79
C GLY A 234 -49.52 17.94 11.79
N VAL A 235 -49.79 17.52 10.55
CA VAL A 235 -50.56 18.29 9.59
C VAL A 235 -52.02 18.17 10.02
N ASN A 236 -52.47 19.09 10.88
CA ASN A 236 -53.89 19.26 11.16
C ASN A 236 -54.50 20.08 10.01
N LEU A 237 -54.83 19.39 8.91
CA LEU A 237 -55.65 19.90 7.82
C LEU A 237 -57.05 19.30 8.00
N ILE A 238 -57.94 19.99 8.71
CA ILE A 238 -59.38 19.77 8.56
C ILE A 238 -60.10 21.12 8.51
N LEU A 239 -60.63 21.36 7.32
CA LEU A 239 -61.67 22.32 6.95
C LEU A 239 -62.86 22.29 7.92
N LYS A 240 -63.21 23.44 8.49
CA LYS A 240 -64.54 24.08 8.38
C LYS A 240 -64.53 25.43 9.08
#